data_AF-A0AA97FKB5-F1
#
_entry.id   AF-A0AA97FKB5-F1
#
_cell.length_a   1.000
_cell.length_b   1.000
_cell.length_c   1.000
_cell.angle_alpha   90.00
_cell.angle_beta   90.00
_cell.angle_gamma   90.00
#
_symmetry.space_group_name_H-M   'P 1'
#
loop_
_entity.id
_entity.type
_entity.pdbx_description
1 polymer ?
#
loop_
_entity_poly.entity_id
_entity_poly.type
_entity_poly.pdbx_seq_one_letter_code
_entity_poly.pdbx_strand_id
1 'polypeptide(L)'
;MLGNLNGWHLLILLAVILLLFGAARLPALAKSVGQSARVFRGEMKQMQEESSEDEAKKPAADTGYTLNGETIDKPKADGSTGSSPQA
;
A
#
# COMPACT_ATOMS: atom_id res chain seq x y z
N MET A 1 37.10 -0.84 -14.97
CA MET A 1 37.25 0.64 -14.90
C MET A 1 35.96 1.32 -14.40
N LEU A 2 35.36 0.85 -13.29
CA LEU A 2 34.08 1.34 -12.74
C LEU A 2 34.18 1.75 -11.26
N GLY A 3 35.38 1.66 -10.66
CA GLY A 3 35.60 1.84 -9.23
C GLY A 3 35.75 3.29 -8.76
N ASN A 4 35.50 4.28 -9.62
CA ASN A 4 35.67 5.70 -9.32
C ASN A 4 34.34 6.47 -9.19
N LEU A 5 33.21 5.77 -9.07
CA LEU A 5 31.94 6.33 -8.60
C LEU A 5 32.05 6.61 -7.10
N ASN A 6 32.99 7.49 -6.75
CA ASN A 6 33.17 8.02 -5.42
C ASN A 6 31.82 8.57 -4.99
N GLY A 7 31.21 7.97 -3.96
CA GLY A 7 29.88 8.34 -3.47
C GLY A 7 29.72 9.85 -3.25
N TRP A 8 30.82 10.56 -3.05
CA TRP A 8 30.95 12.02 -3.12
C TRP A 8 30.24 12.68 -4.31
N HIS A 9 30.31 12.13 -5.51
CA HIS A 9 29.60 12.68 -6.68
C HIS A 9 28.09 12.60 -6.51
N LEU A 10 27.60 11.51 -5.92
CA LEU A 10 26.18 11.33 -5.64
C LEU A 10 25.70 12.33 -4.57
N LEU A 11 26.55 12.64 -3.60
CA LEU A 11 26.24 13.64 -2.56
C LEU A 11 26.16 15.05 -3.15
N ILE A 12 27.09 15.40 -4.05
CA ILE A 12 27.10 16.68 -4.76
C ILE A 12 25.87 16.81 -5.65
N LEU A 13 25.53 15.76 -6.41
CA LEU A 13 24.34 15.76 -7.26
C LEU A 13 23.07 15.92 -6.41
N LEU A 14 22.98 15.19 -5.30
CA LEU A 14 21.90 15.32 -4.35
C LEU A 14 21.81 16.76 -3.82
N ALA A 15 22.93 17.37 -3.43
CA ALA A 15 22.97 18.76 -2.98
C ALA A 15 22.44 19.75 -4.02
N VAL A 16 22.81 19.60 -5.31
CA VAL A 16 22.27 20.43 -6.40
C VAL A 16 20.76 20.26 -6.54
N ILE A 17 20.25 19.02 -6.50
CA ILE A 17 18.81 18.75 -6.60
C ILE A 17 18.08 19.35 -5.38
N LEU A 18 18.63 19.26 -4.17
CA LEU A 18 18.06 19.91 -2.99
C LEU A 18 18.06 21.44 -3.12
N LEU A 19 19.06 22.03 -3.76
CA LEU A 19 19.10 23.48 -3.98
C LEU A 19 18.02 23.94 -4.96
N LEU A 20 17.78 23.17 -6.03
CA LEU A 20 16.79 23.49 -7.07
C LEU A 20 15.35 23.23 -6.61
N PHE A 21 15.10 22.07 -6.00
CA PHE A 21 13.76 21.62 -5.62
C PHE A 21 13.40 21.93 -4.16
N GLY A 22 14.39 22.13 -3.30
CA GLY A 22 14.23 22.29 -1.86
C GLY A 22 14.19 20.96 -1.09
N ALA A 23 14.66 20.98 0.16
CA ALA A 23 14.72 19.79 1.02
C ALA A 23 13.34 19.15 1.30
N ALA A 24 12.26 19.93 1.23
CA ALA A 24 10.89 19.46 1.49
C ALA A 24 10.25 18.74 0.29
N ARG A 25 10.70 19.01 -0.95
CA ARG A 25 10.02 18.48 -2.16
C ARG A 25 10.50 17.10 -2.58
N LEU A 26 11.77 16.78 -2.37
CA LEU A 26 12.28 15.42 -2.59
C LEU A 26 11.57 14.34 -1.75
N PRO A 27 11.40 14.47 -0.43
CA PRO A 27 10.71 13.44 0.36
C PRO A 27 9.22 13.35 -0.01
N ALA A 28 8.58 14.45 -0.36
CA ALA A 28 7.19 14.45 -0.81
C ALA A 28 7.01 13.64 -2.11
N LEU A 29 7.87 13.89 -3.11
CA LEU A 29 7.87 13.17 -4.38
C LEU A 29 8.25 11.69 -4.20
N ALA A 30 9.25 11.40 -3.35
CA ALA A 30 9.63 10.02 -3.05
C ALA A 30 8.50 9.25 -2.37
N LYS A 31 7.73 9.89 -1.49
CA LYS A 31 6.59 9.26 -0.80
C LYS A 31 5.46 8.91 -1.78
N SER A 32 5.10 9.82 -2.69
CA SER A 32 4.05 9.55 -3.70
C SER A 32 4.48 8.48 -4.71
N VAL A 33 5.71 8.56 -5.22
CA VAL A 33 6.26 7.54 -6.13
C VAL A 33 6.40 6.20 -5.43
N GLY A 34 6.83 6.19 -4.16
CA GLY A 34 6.96 4.98 -3.35
C GLY A 34 5.62 4.27 -3.11
N GLN A 35 4.54 5.02 -2.91
CA GLN A 35 3.20 4.45 -2.78
C GLN A 35 2.73 3.78 -4.08
N SER A 36 2.86 4.45 -5.24
CA SER A 36 2.53 3.86 -6.54
C SER A 36 3.41 2.64 -6.86
N ALA A 37 4.71 2.74 -6.54
CA ALA A 37 5.66 1.65 -6.76
C ALA A 37 5.38 0.43 -5.89
N ARG A 38 4.87 0.60 -4.66
CA ARG A 38 4.51 -0.51 -3.76
C ARG A 38 3.33 -1.31 -4.31
N VAL A 39 2.29 -0.60 -4.78
CA VAL A 39 1.12 -1.24 -5.40
C VAL A 39 1.54 -1.99 -6.66
N PHE A 40 2.28 -1.32 -7.54
CA PHE A 40 2.79 -1.93 -8.78
C PHE A 40 3.69 -3.15 -8.53
N ARG A 41 4.59 -3.10 -7.53
CA ARG A 41 5.42 -4.26 -7.15
C ARG A 41 4.56 -5.41 -6.62
N GLY A 42 3.51 -5.13 -5.85
CA GLY A 42 2.61 -6.14 -5.30
C GLY A 42 1.87 -6.88 -6.41
N GLU A 43 1.25 -6.13 -7.32
CA GLU A 43 0.54 -6.68 -8.49
C GLU A 43 1.49 -7.47 -9.41
N MET A 44 2.69 -6.92 -9.68
CA MET A 44 3.66 -7.59 -10.54
C MET A 44 4.24 -8.86 -9.91
N LYS A 45 4.38 -8.91 -8.59
CA LYS A 45 4.81 -10.11 -7.86
C LYS A 45 3.71 -11.19 -7.90
N GLN A 46 2.46 -10.79 -7.70
CA GLN A 46 1.31 -11.70 -7.80
C GLN A 46 1.19 -12.30 -9.21
N MET A 47 1.43 -11.51 -10.27
CA MET A 47 1.42 -12.01 -11.65
C MET A 47 2.59 -12.97 -11.96
N GLN A 48 3.73 -12.79 -11.30
CA GLN A 48 4.90 -13.67 -11.43
C GLN A 48 4.71 -14.99 -10.67
N GLU A 49 4.03 -14.95 -9.51
CA GLU A 49 3.59 -16.12 -8.75
C GLU A 49 2.48 -16.87 -9.51
N GLU A 50 1.49 -16.18 -10.08
CA GLU A 50 0.40 -16.80 -10.87
C GLU A 50 0.90 -17.41 -12.19
N SER A 51 2.00 -16.88 -12.77
CA SER A 51 2.68 -17.52 -13.91
C SER A 51 3.50 -18.76 -13.52
N SER A 52 3.73 -18.99 -12.22
CA SER A 52 4.45 -20.14 -11.66
C SER A 52 3.52 -21.15 -10.97
N GLU A 53 2.30 -20.75 -10.63
CA GLU A 53 1.31 -21.54 -9.89
C GLU A 53 0.03 -21.79 -10.70
N ASP A 54 0.14 -22.60 -11.76
CA ASP A 54 -0.98 -23.43 -12.25
C ASP A 54 -1.22 -24.65 -11.32
N GLU A 55 -0.61 -24.71 -10.13
CA GLU A 55 -0.66 -25.91 -9.26
C GLU A 55 -0.86 -25.69 -7.75
N ALA A 56 -1.36 -24.55 -7.24
CA ALA A 56 -1.75 -24.48 -5.82
C ALA A 56 -2.75 -23.37 -5.46
N LYS A 57 -4.03 -23.67 -5.62
CA LYS A 57 -5.17 -22.92 -5.07
C LYS A 57 -5.09 -22.79 -3.54
N LYS A 58 -5.03 -21.56 -2.98
CA LYS A 58 -5.96 -21.09 -1.93
C LYS A 58 -5.80 -19.60 -1.56
N PRO A 59 -6.91 -18.94 -1.13
CA PRO A 59 -7.00 -17.51 -0.96
C PRO A 59 -6.56 -17.07 0.44
N ALA A 60 -5.73 -16.02 0.50
CA ALA A 60 -5.52 -15.23 1.72
C ALA A 60 -5.98 -13.79 1.44
N ALA A 61 -7.29 -13.59 1.59
CA ALA A 61 -7.85 -12.27 1.80
C ALA A 61 -7.47 -11.82 3.23
N ASP A 62 -6.42 -11.01 3.33
CA ASP A 62 -6.21 -10.09 4.45
C ASP A 62 -6.18 -8.67 3.87
N THR A 63 -7.36 -8.06 3.93
CA THR A 63 -7.62 -6.70 3.44
C THR A 63 -7.28 -5.72 4.55
N GLY A 64 -6.09 -5.13 4.50
CA GLY A 64 -5.72 -3.98 5.32
C GLY A 64 -5.87 -2.65 4.57
N TYR A 65 -7.07 -2.30 4.09
CA TYR A 65 -7.37 -0.93 3.67
C TYR A 65 -8.20 -0.24 4.74
N THR A 66 -7.60 0.71 5.45
CA THR A 66 -8.31 1.65 6.31
C THR A 66 -8.96 2.71 5.43
N LEU A 67 -10.28 2.66 5.30
CA LEU A 67 -11.11 3.77 4.85
C LEU A 67 -11.96 4.21 6.04
N ASN A 68 -11.61 5.39 6.57
CA ASN A 68 -12.38 6.27 7.44
C ASN A 68 -13.18 5.59 8.57
N GLY A 69 -12.60 5.62 9.77
CA GLY A 69 -13.09 4.92 10.95
C GLY A 69 -14.59 5.03 11.20
N GLU A 70 -15.26 3.88 11.10
CA GLU A 70 -16.37 3.51 11.97
C GLU A 70 -16.40 1.98 11.99
N THR A 71 -16.02 1.39 13.13
CA THR A 71 -16.24 -0.03 13.39
C THR A 71 -17.74 -0.23 13.55
N ILE A 72 -18.40 -0.70 12.49
CA ILE A 72 -19.75 -1.25 12.64
C ILE A 72 -19.58 -2.61 13.32
N ASP A 73 -19.59 -2.55 14.65
CA ASP A 73 -19.82 -3.65 15.53
C ASP A 73 -21.12 -4.34 15.09
N LYS A 74 -21.04 -5.65 14.88
CA LYS A 74 -22.21 -6.48 14.62
C LYS A 74 -22.59 -7.17 15.93
N PRO A 75 -23.56 -6.65 16.70
CA PRO A 75 -24.24 -7.48 17.66
C PRO A 75 -25.53 -8.02 17.03
N LYS A 76 -25.51 -9.35 16.87
CA LYS A 76 -26.54 -10.25 17.37
C LYS A 76 -27.91 -10.25 16.69
N ALA A 77 -28.14 -11.34 15.97
CA ALA A 77 -29.47 -11.91 15.83
C ALA A 77 -30.08 -12.15 17.23
N ASP A 78 -31.23 -11.56 17.50
CA ASP A 78 -32.23 -12.18 18.36
C ASP A 78 -33.60 -12.12 17.68
N GLY A 79 -34.16 -13.32 17.49
CA GLY A 79 -35.57 -13.45 17.23
C GLY A 79 -36.31 -13.14 18.53
N SER A 80 -37.15 -12.12 18.51
CA SER A 80 -38.22 -11.98 19.49
C SER A 80 -39.54 -11.81 18.74
N THR A 81 -40.20 -12.95 18.57
CA THR A 81 -41.66 -13.09 18.56
C THR A 81 -42.29 -12.05 19.49
N GLY A 82 -43.05 -11.11 18.92
CA GLY A 82 -43.76 -10.07 19.66
C GLY A 82 -45.12 -9.86 19.05
N SER A 83 -46.09 -10.57 19.62
CA SER A 83 -47.50 -10.61 19.26
C SER A 83 -48.20 -9.25 19.35
N SER A 84 -49.21 -9.08 18.50
CA SER A 84 -50.36 -8.17 18.63
C SER A 84 -50.15 -6.66 18.41
N PRO A 85 -50.85 -6.10 17.41
CA PRO A 85 -51.48 -4.79 17.54
C PRO A 85 -52.99 -4.97 17.70
N GLN A 86 -53.46 -4.62 18.89
CA GLN A 86 -54.86 -4.39 19.22
C GLN A 86 -55.23 -2.99 18.68
N ALA A 87 -56.09 -2.91 17.67
CA ALA A 87 -56.98 -1.78 17.36
C ALA A 87 -57.91 -2.18 16.21
#